data_AF-A0AAI8APS5-F1
#
_entry.id   AF-A0AAI8APS5-F1
#
_cell.length_a   1.000
_cell.length_b   1.000
_cell.length_c   1.000
_cell.angle_alpha   90.00
_cell.angle_beta   90.00
_cell.angle_gamma   90.00
#
_symmetry.space_group_name_H-M   'P 1'
#
loop_
_entity.id
_entity.type
_entity.pdbx_description
1 polymer ?
#
loop_
_entity_poly.entity_id
_entity_poly.type
_entity_poly.pdbx_seq_one_letter_code
_entity_poly.pdbx_strand_id
1 'polypeptide(L)'
;MDIESVAKALEADAGEPLPDLRQALKEAKIGAGRVTTPEQILVRQARERCGLTQASFAERIATPVATLRDWEQGRFVPPGGVLCLMRLILKHPELSLELAAI
;
A
#
# COMPACT_ATOMS: atom_id res chain seq x y z
N MET A 1 -11.55 16.24 16.88
CA MET A 1 -10.46 16.84 16.08
C MET A 1 -10.92 18.19 15.54
N ASP A 2 -10.27 19.26 15.98
CA ASP A 2 -10.41 20.60 15.41
C ASP A 2 -9.46 20.73 14.21
N ILE A 3 -10.02 20.95 13.02
CA ILE A 3 -9.28 20.97 11.76
C ILE A 3 -8.39 22.21 11.66
N GLU A 4 -8.84 23.36 12.16
CA GLU A 4 -8.09 24.61 12.03
C GLU A 4 -6.87 24.64 12.94
N SER A 5 -7.00 24.11 14.17
CA SER A 5 -5.87 23.95 15.08
C SER A 5 -4.79 23.04 14.49
N VAL A 6 -5.17 21.93 13.87
CA VAL A 6 -4.24 20.98 13.24
C VAL A 6 -3.58 21.58 11.99
N ALA A 7 -4.36 22.24 11.13
CA ALA A 7 -3.83 22.86 9.91
C ALA A 7 -2.76 23.91 10.22
N LYS A 8 -3.03 24.79 11.20
CA LYS A 8 -2.07 25.82 11.63
C LYS A 8 -0.77 25.23 12.16
N ALA A 9 -0.85 24.15 12.95
CA ALA A 9 0.34 23.50 13.49
C ALA A 9 1.22 22.91 12.37
N LEU A 10 0.61 22.27 11.38
CA LEU A 10 1.31 21.66 10.25
C LEU A 10 1.91 22.70 9.29
N GLU A 11 1.18 23.78 8.97
CA GLU A 11 1.70 24.88 8.15
C GLU A 11 2.86 25.61 8.86
N ALA A 12 2.79 25.77 10.19
CA ALA A 12 3.88 26.34 10.97
C ALA A 12 5.15 25.46 10.96
N ASP A 13 4.98 24.13 11.05
CA ASP A 13 6.10 23.17 10.96
C ASP A 13 6.70 23.10 9.56
N ALA A 14 5.85 23.12 8.52
CA ALA A 14 6.27 23.15 7.12
C ALA A 14 6.94 24.47 6.72
N GLY A 15 6.66 25.57 7.42
CA GLY A 15 7.17 26.91 7.11
C GLY A 15 6.50 27.56 5.89
N GLU A 16 5.46 26.94 5.33
CA GLU A 16 4.73 27.41 4.16
C GLU A 16 3.23 27.05 4.24
N PRO A 17 2.35 27.82 3.58
CA PRO A 17 0.95 27.46 3.47
C PRO A 17 0.78 26.22 2.59
N LEU A 18 -0.14 25.33 2.98
CA LEU A 18 -0.42 24.08 2.27
C LEU A 18 -1.83 24.16 1.63
N PRO A 19 -1.94 24.47 0.31
CA PRO A 19 -3.18 24.95 -0.31
C PRO A 19 -4.41 24.04 -0.20
N ASP A 20 -4.23 22.73 0.03
CA ASP A 20 -5.33 21.77 0.14
C ASP A 20 -5.42 21.07 1.51
N LEU A 21 -4.59 21.47 2.47
CA LEU A 21 -4.48 20.76 3.75
C LEU A 21 -5.81 20.72 4.51
N ARG A 22 -6.54 21.83 4.54
CA ARG A 22 -7.85 21.90 5.21
C ARG A 22 -8.88 20.99 4.55
N GLN A 23 -8.84 20.88 3.21
CA GLN A 23 -9.72 19.98 2.47
C GLN A 23 -9.36 18.51 2.74
N ALA A 24 -8.08 18.16 2.68
CA ALA A 24 -7.59 16.82 3.01
C ALA A 24 -7.93 16.40 4.46
N LEU A 25 -7.81 17.32 5.42
CA LEU A 25 -8.20 17.07 6.82
C LEU A 25 -9.71 16.87 7.00
N LYS A 26 -10.55 17.59 6.23
CA LYS A 26 -12.01 17.36 6.22
C LYS A 26 -12.35 15.98 5.66
N GLU A 27 -11.72 15.59 4.54
CA GLU A 27 -11.88 14.27 3.93
C GLU A 27 -11.42 13.15 4.86
N ALA A 28 -10.26 13.31 5.50
CA ALA A 28 -9.76 12.36 6.50
C ALA A 28 -10.71 12.21 7.69
N LYS A 29 -11.27 13.32 8.20
CA LYS A 29 -12.21 13.33 9.33
C LYS A 29 -13.50 12.54 9.04
N ILE A 30 -13.97 12.53 7.79
CA ILE A 30 -15.15 11.77 7.37
C ILE A 30 -14.81 10.39 6.78
N GLY A 31 -13.53 9.99 6.80
CA GLY A 31 -13.07 8.72 6.22
C GLY A 31 -13.13 8.68 4.69
N ALA A 32 -13.22 9.82 4.01
CA ALA A 32 -13.20 9.94 2.55
C ALA A 32 -11.78 9.92 1.96
N GLY A 33 -10.75 9.91 2.81
CA GLY A 33 -9.37 9.69 2.38
C GLY A 33 -9.11 8.27 1.92
N ARG A 34 -8.00 8.05 1.22
CA ARG A 34 -7.57 6.72 0.78
C ARG A 34 -7.29 5.83 2.00
N VAL A 35 -8.07 4.78 2.19
CA VAL A 35 -7.87 3.80 3.27
C VAL A 35 -6.96 2.67 2.78
N THR A 36 -5.80 2.53 3.44
CA THR A 36 -4.91 1.40 3.20
C THR A 36 -5.34 0.22 4.06
N THR A 37 -5.76 -0.90 3.46
CA THR A 37 -6.16 -2.08 4.25
C THR A 37 -4.94 -2.93 4.64
N PRO A 38 -5.03 -3.72 5.73
CA PRO A 38 -3.95 -4.64 6.13
C PRO A 38 -3.50 -5.58 5.00
N GLU A 39 -4.42 -6.01 4.15
CA GLU A 39 -4.15 -6.86 2.99
C GLU A 39 -3.29 -6.14 1.94
N GLN A 40 -3.57 -4.86 1.68
CA GLN A 40 -2.78 -4.05 0.74
C GLN A 40 -1.35 -3.87 1.25
N ILE A 41 -1.21 -3.56 2.56
CA ILE A 41 0.08 -3.41 3.23
C ILE A 41 0.87 -4.72 3.12
N LEU A 42 0.22 -5.85 3.41
CA LEU A 42 0.84 -7.18 3.35
C LEU A 42 1.42 -7.49 1.96
N VAL A 43 0.64 -7.25 0.88
CA VAL A 43 1.10 -7.51 -0.49
C VAL A 43 2.32 -6.64 -0.83
N ARG A 44 2.26 -5.34 -0.53
CA ARG A 44 3.38 -4.42 -0.77
C ARG A 44 4.62 -4.83 0.02
N GLN A 45 4.47 -5.16 1.30
CA GLN A 45 5.59 -5.57 2.17
C GLN A 45 6.25 -6.86 1.69
N ALA A 46 5.47 -7.86 1.26
CA ALA A 46 6.02 -9.11 0.73
C ALA A 46 6.91 -8.85 -0.50
N ARG A 47 6.45 -8.01 -1.43
CA ARG A 47 7.24 -7.61 -2.61
C ARG A 47 8.52 -6.86 -2.21
N GLU A 48 8.40 -5.87 -1.34
CA GLU A 48 9.53 -5.02 -0.93
C GLU A 48 10.59 -5.84 -0.19
N ARG A 49 10.19 -6.84 0.60
CA ARG A 49 11.11 -7.76 1.27
C ARG A 49 11.91 -8.61 0.29
N CYS A 50 11.37 -8.90 -0.89
CA CYS A 50 12.08 -9.58 -1.97
C CYS A 50 13.01 -8.63 -2.76
N GLY A 51 12.96 -7.31 -2.54
CA GLY A 51 13.73 -6.34 -3.32
C GLY A 51 13.30 -6.23 -4.78
N LEU A 52 12.05 -6.62 -5.10
CA LEU A 52 11.56 -6.70 -6.48
C LEU A 52 10.68 -5.49 -6.86
N THR A 53 10.76 -5.13 -8.15
CA THR A 53 9.80 -4.19 -8.75
C THR A 53 8.41 -4.81 -8.81
N GLN A 54 7.36 -4.00 -8.97
CA GLN A 54 5.99 -4.53 -9.17
C GLN A 54 5.92 -5.48 -10.37
N ALA A 55 6.59 -5.16 -11.48
CA ALA A 55 6.58 -6.03 -12.66
C ALA A 55 7.27 -7.37 -12.38
N SER A 56 8.48 -7.34 -11.82
CA SER A 56 9.25 -8.55 -11.52
C SER A 56 8.58 -9.43 -10.47
N PHE A 57 7.92 -8.83 -9.47
CA PHE A 57 7.17 -9.59 -8.47
C PHE A 57 5.88 -10.17 -9.03
N ALA A 58 5.16 -9.41 -9.87
CA ALA A 58 3.96 -9.90 -10.53
C ALA A 58 4.26 -11.11 -11.43
N GLU A 59 5.32 -11.03 -12.22
CA GLU A 59 5.86 -12.16 -12.99
C GLU A 59 6.20 -13.33 -12.06
N ARG A 60 6.88 -13.05 -10.93
CA ARG A 60 7.30 -14.07 -9.97
C ARG A 60 6.15 -14.92 -9.44
N ILE A 61 5.01 -14.30 -9.17
CA ILE A 61 3.81 -14.96 -8.63
C ILE A 61 2.77 -15.29 -9.70
N ALA A 62 3.17 -15.30 -10.98
CA ALA A 62 2.31 -15.59 -12.13
C ALA A 62 0.99 -14.77 -12.13
N THR A 63 1.10 -13.47 -11.86
CA THR A 63 -0.04 -12.55 -11.77
C THR A 63 0.16 -11.36 -12.71
N PRO A 64 -0.88 -10.86 -13.40
CA PRO A 64 -0.75 -9.63 -14.19
C PRO A 64 -0.33 -8.44 -13.32
N VAL A 65 0.62 -7.62 -13.81
CA VAL A 65 1.10 -6.45 -13.06
C VAL A 65 -0.01 -5.46 -12.70
N ALA A 66 -1.05 -5.34 -13.54
CA ALA A 66 -2.22 -4.53 -13.26
C ALA A 66 -2.97 -5.04 -12.02
N THR A 67 -3.16 -6.35 -11.90
CA THR A 67 -3.80 -7.00 -10.75
C THR A 67 -2.99 -6.81 -9.47
N LEU A 68 -1.66 -6.99 -9.51
CA LEU A 68 -0.81 -6.69 -8.36
C LEU A 68 -0.93 -5.22 -7.94
N ARG A 69 -0.96 -4.29 -8.89
CA ARG A 69 -1.16 -2.87 -8.61
C ARG A 69 -2.50 -2.61 -7.96
N ASP A 70 -3.57 -3.23 -8.45
CA ASP A 70 -4.90 -3.08 -7.85
C ASP A 70 -4.93 -3.54 -6.39
N TRP A 71 -4.21 -4.62 -6.07
CA TRP A 71 -4.04 -5.10 -4.70
C TRP A 71 -3.22 -4.14 -3.85
N GLU A 72 -2.03 -3.73 -4.28
CA GLU A 72 -1.19 -2.80 -3.50
C GLU A 72 -1.82 -1.42 -3.32
N GLN A 73 -2.71 -1.04 -4.23
CA GLN A 73 -3.41 0.24 -4.23
C GLN A 73 -4.75 0.22 -3.50
N GLY A 74 -5.26 -0.98 -3.17
CA GLY A 74 -6.53 -1.13 -2.51
C GLY A 74 -7.78 -1.08 -3.36
N ARG A 75 -7.62 -1.17 -4.68
CA ARG A 75 -8.76 -1.22 -5.60
C ARG A 75 -9.48 -2.57 -5.54
N PHE A 76 -8.75 -3.65 -5.22
CA PHE A 76 -9.31 -4.98 -5.00
C PHE A 76 -8.69 -5.68 -3.80
N VAL A 77 -9.47 -6.55 -3.17
CA VAL A 77 -9.00 -7.44 -2.10
C VAL A 77 -8.30 -8.65 -2.73
N PRO A 78 -7.05 -8.98 -2.35
CA PRO A 78 -6.38 -10.18 -2.84
C PRO A 78 -7.10 -11.45 -2.38
N PRO A 79 -7.15 -12.52 -3.20
CA PRO A 79 -7.69 -13.80 -2.79
C PRO A 79 -6.97 -14.35 -1.53
N GLY A 80 -7.68 -15.12 -0.69
CA GLY A 80 -7.12 -15.67 0.54
C GLY A 80 -5.84 -16.50 0.34
N GLY A 81 -5.76 -17.26 -0.76
CA GLY A 81 -4.55 -18.00 -1.12
C GLY A 81 -3.35 -17.09 -1.42
N VAL A 82 -3.59 -15.94 -2.07
CA VAL A 82 -2.55 -14.93 -2.30
C VAL A 82 -2.09 -14.33 -0.99
N LEU A 83 -3.01 -13.98 -0.08
CA LEU A 83 -2.64 -13.47 1.25
C LEU A 83 -1.82 -14.49 2.05
N CYS A 84 -2.15 -15.78 1.94
CA CYS A 84 -1.37 -16.86 2.55
C CYS A 84 0.06 -16.90 1.98
N LEU A 85 0.21 -16.86 0.65
CA LEU A 85 1.51 -16.79 -0.02
C LEU A 85 2.29 -15.53 0.40
N MET A 86 1.66 -14.36 0.45
CA MET A 86 2.32 -13.12 0.87
C MET A 86 2.84 -13.20 2.31
N ARG A 87 2.08 -13.81 3.23
CA ARG A 87 2.56 -14.05 4.62
C ARG A 87 3.76 -14.98 4.66
N LEU A 88 3.78 -16.00 3.80
CA LEU A 88 4.91 -16.92 3.69
C LEU A 88 6.15 -16.20 3.16
N ILE A 89 6.03 -15.50 2.02
CA ILE A 89 7.12 -14.71 1.41
C ILE A 89 7.60 -13.62 2.38
N LEU A 90 6.70 -12.95 3.09
CA LEU A 90 7.05 -11.94 4.09
C LEU A 90 7.86 -12.54 5.25
N LYS A 91 7.75 -13.84 5.55
CA LYS A 91 8.59 -14.52 6.56
C LYS A 91 9.85 -15.14 5.97
N HIS A 92 9.79 -15.53 4.70
CA HIS A 92 10.81 -16.28 3.98
C HIS A 92 10.95 -15.76 2.51
N PRO A 93 11.56 -14.59 2.28
CA PRO A 93 11.65 -13.96 0.97
C PRO A 93 12.48 -14.79 -0.01
N GLU A 94 13.40 -15.62 0.49
CA GLU A 94 14.16 -16.60 -0.27
C GLU A 94 13.26 -17.59 -1.02
N LEU A 95 12.11 -17.97 -0.45
CA LEU A 95 11.16 -18.87 -1.11
C LEU A 95 10.52 -18.24 -2.35
N SER A 96 10.57 -16.91 -2.48
CA SER A 96 10.13 -16.28 -3.72
C SER A 96 10.95 -16.77 -4.91
N LEU A 97 12.21 -17.18 -4.74
CA LEU A 97 13.05 -17.66 -5.85
C LEU A 97 12.56 -18.99 -6.44
N GLU A 98 11.88 -19.81 -5.64
CA GLU A 98 11.30 -21.09 -6.06
C GLU A 98 10.01 -20.90 -6.86
N LEU A 99 9.39 -19.73 -6.74
CA LEU A 99 8.28 -19.35 -7.59
C LEU A 99 8.87 -19.03 -8.97
N ALA A 100 8.58 -19.86 -9.95
CA ALA A 100 8.81 -19.53 -11.35
C ALA A 100 7.44 -19.58 -12.02
N ALA A 101 7.09 -18.52 -12.76
CA ALA A 101 6.03 -18.66 -13.75
C ALA A 101 6.50 -19.73 -14.74
N ILE A 102 5.84 -20.89 -14.70
CA ILE A 102 6.01 -21.98 -15.67
C ILE A 102 5.34 -21.58 -16.98
#